data_AF-A0A4V1XUG4-F1
#
_entry.id   AF-A0A4V1XUG4-F1
#
_cell.length_a   1.000
_cell.length_b   1.000
_cell.length_c   1.000
_cell.angle_alpha   90.00
_cell.angle_beta   90.00
_cell.angle_gamma   90.00
#
_symmetry.space_group_name_H-M   'P 1'
#
loop_
_entity.id
_entity.type
_entity.pdbx_description
1 polymer ?
#
loop_
_entity_poly.entity_id
_entity_poly.type
_entity_poly.pdbx_seq_one_letter_code
_entity_poly.pdbx_strand_id
1 'polypeptide(L)'
;MGPRPVRFNDHGITISPSPPPRAGWRGRSRSATSRRPRTPRRGGPGGPGWDEAYAKAREFVSQITLPEKVDLTTGTGHQGDLCVGKTGSLPRLGFRHFCLQNGPHGVGSTDGNSVFPSGLTAVATVSRNLLRRRGYAMGEEHRGKGVDGFSPDPYLSGVALAETVIDTQDAGVIANAKHFILNEQEHFRNHISSNLDDKSMHELYLRTSYHSKGSVGRDKTRIPVNFSTWLNATTGYRHLAAGPDNKTVSNHANVQGNHAELIREIAAKGTVLLKNENSALPLTKPSGIAMIGRDAQSGPDGPNACLHKYCTAWTLAVGWGSGAADFPYLIAPADVLKQAEADGKAFNNVEGN
;
A
#
# COMPACT_ATOMS: atom_id res chain seq x y z
N MET A 1 -46.92 -25.87 12.69
CA MET A 1 -45.74 -25.11 13.15
C MET A 1 -45.01 -24.60 11.90
N GLY A 2 -45.24 -23.34 11.51
CA GLY A 2 -44.62 -22.74 10.33
C GLY A 2 -43.34 -21.97 10.70
N PRO A 3 -42.36 -21.86 9.78
CA PRO A 3 -41.11 -21.16 10.05
C PRO A 3 -41.36 -19.66 10.14
N ARG A 4 -40.82 -19.02 11.19
CA ARG A 4 -40.84 -17.55 11.34
C ARG A 4 -39.78 -16.93 10.43
N PRO A 5 -40.08 -15.83 9.72
CA PRO A 5 -39.09 -15.13 8.91
C PRO A 5 -38.08 -14.38 9.78
N VAL A 6 -36.80 -14.48 9.41
CA VAL A 6 -35.70 -13.68 9.96
C VAL A 6 -35.81 -12.28 9.38
N ARG A 7 -35.94 -11.26 10.24
CA ARG A 7 -35.86 -9.85 9.82
C ARG A 7 -34.38 -9.45 9.78
N PHE A 8 -33.90 -9.04 8.60
CA PHE A 8 -32.67 -8.25 8.50
C PHE A 8 -32.99 -6.82 8.95
N ASN A 9 -32.26 -6.32 9.95
CA ASN A 9 -32.29 -4.90 10.28
C ASN A 9 -31.36 -4.16 9.30
N ASP A 10 -31.95 -3.33 8.45
CA ASP A 10 -31.24 -2.38 7.60
C ASP A 10 -30.50 -1.35 8.45
N HIS A 11 -29.22 -1.58 8.72
CA HIS A 11 -28.30 -0.54 9.16
C HIS A 11 -27.77 0.20 7.93
N GLY A 12 -28.63 1.03 7.34
CA GLY A 12 -28.29 1.90 6.21
C GLY A 12 -27.36 3.04 6.64
N ILE A 13 -26.33 3.29 5.83
CA ILE A 13 -25.52 4.51 5.86
C ILE A 13 -26.41 5.66 5.36
N THR A 14 -26.77 6.60 6.23
CA THR A 14 -27.54 7.80 5.82
C THR A 14 -26.60 8.91 5.39
N ILE A 15 -26.66 9.27 4.11
CA ILE A 15 -26.10 10.50 3.55
C ILE A 15 -27.14 11.61 3.75
N SER A 16 -26.82 12.67 4.49
CA SER A 16 -27.72 13.81 4.68
C SER A 16 -27.06 15.11 4.23
N PRO A 17 -27.66 15.85 3.29
CA PRO A 17 -27.33 17.26 3.07
C PRO A 17 -27.91 18.09 4.24
N SER A 18 -27.09 18.91 4.86
CA SER A 18 -27.42 19.71 6.05
C SER A 18 -28.68 20.57 5.85
N PRO A 19 -29.75 20.42 6.66
CA PRO A 19 -30.86 21.37 6.67
C PRO A 19 -30.62 22.51 7.69
N PRO A 20 -31.21 23.70 7.50
CA PRO A 20 -31.07 24.84 8.42
C PRO A 20 -31.82 24.58 9.74
N PRO A 21 -31.46 25.26 10.84
CA PRO A 21 -31.96 24.91 12.16
C PRO A 21 -33.42 25.35 12.33
N ARG A 22 -34.34 24.39 12.54
CA ARG A 22 -35.65 24.66 13.13
C ARG A 22 -35.70 24.14 14.56
N ALA A 23 -36.17 25.01 15.44
CA ALA A 23 -36.29 24.78 16.87
C ALA A 23 -37.40 23.77 17.20
N GLY A 24 -37.12 22.91 18.17
CA GLY A 24 -38.14 22.17 18.93
C GLY A 24 -38.30 20.70 18.55
N TRP A 25 -37.60 19.82 19.27
CA TRP A 25 -38.13 18.58 19.85
C TRP A 25 -37.06 17.96 20.77
N ARG A 26 -37.37 17.79 22.05
CA ARG A 26 -36.47 17.22 23.07
C ARG A 26 -36.55 15.69 23.03
N GLY A 27 -35.82 15.08 22.11
CA GLY A 27 -35.38 13.68 22.21
C GLY A 27 -33.86 13.67 22.24
N ARG A 28 -33.23 13.00 23.21
CA ARG A 28 -31.76 12.81 23.23
C ARG A 28 -31.35 11.81 22.13
N SER A 29 -31.41 12.20 20.87
CA SER A 29 -30.54 11.62 19.85
C SER A 29 -29.17 12.27 20.03
N ARG A 30 -28.18 11.50 20.47
CA ARG A 30 -26.79 11.97 20.39
C ARG A 30 -26.46 12.03 18.90
N SER A 31 -26.40 13.24 18.35
CA SER A 31 -25.92 13.43 16.98
C SER A 31 -24.51 12.84 16.86
N ALA A 32 -24.32 11.90 15.93
CA ALA A 32 -23.00 11.38 15.57
C ALA A 32 -22.05 12.46 15.02
N THR A 33 -22.53 13.69 14.83
CA THR A 33 -21.75 14.82 14.29
C THR A 33 -20.94 15.58 15.34
N SER A 34 -21.21 15.40 16.64
CA SER A 34 -20.52 16.14 17.71
C SER A 34 -19.31 15.35 18.23
N ARG A 35 -18.09 15.72 17.79
CA ARG A 35 -16.86 15.23 18.42
C ARG A 35 -16.73 15.81 19.83
N ARG A 36 -16.59 14.93 20.83
CA ARG A 36 -16.30 15.37 22.21
C ARG A 36 -14.87 15.90 22.31
N PRO A 37 -14.63 17.07 22.92
CA PRO A 37 -13.29 17.53 23.20
C PRO A 37 -12.58 16.53 24.14
N ARG A 38 -11.39 16.06 23.74
CA ARG A 38 -10.49 15.27 24.58
C ARG A 38 -9.38 16.18 25.08
N THR A 39 -9.02 16.05 26.36
CA THR A 39 -7.89 16.77 26.96
C THR A 39 -6.56 16.23 26.43
N PRO A 40 -5.50 17.08 26.35
CA PRO A 40 -4.21 16.64 25.86
C PRO A 40 -3.60 15.58 26.78
N ARG A 41 -3.19 14.46 26.19
CA ARG A 41 -2.38 13.45 26.88
C ARG A 41 -0.92 13.94 26.97
N ARG A 42 -0.31 13.80 28.16
CA ARG A 42 1.14 14.01 28.33
C ARG A 42 1.91 12.95 27.54
N GLY A 43 3.04 13.36 26.94
CA GLY A 43 3.96 12.46 26.24
C GLY A 43 4.57 11.44 27.21
N GLY A 44 4.61 10.18 26.79
CA GLY A 44 5.16 9.05 27.54
C GLY A 44 5.88 8.07 26.61
N PRO A 45 6.50 7.00 27.14
CA PRO A 45 7.45 6.13 26.45
C PRO A 45 6.91 5.29 25.28
N GLY A 46 5.70 5.57 24.76
CA GLY A 46 4.97 4.63 23.91
C GLY A 46 4.38 3.50 24.76
N GLY A 47 3.63 2.58 24.14
CA GLY A 47 3.17 1.37 24.83
C GLY A 47 4.33 0.39 25.09
N PRO A 48 4.04 -0.83 25.58
CA PRO A 48 5.04 -1.88 25.74
C PRO A 48 5.85 -2.11 24.45
N GLY A 49 7.18 -2.30 24.59
CA GLY A 49 8.11 -2.55 23.47
C GLY A 49 8.78 -1.29 22.89
N TRP A 50 8.55 -0.12 23.47
CA TRP A 50 9.11 1.15 23.01
C TRP A 50 10.21 1.73 23.89
N ASP A 51 10.52 1.10 25.03
CA ASP A 51 11.41 1.67 26.05
C ASP A 51 12.80 2.03 25.50
N GLU A 52 13.44 1.11 24.78
CA GLU A 52 14.76 1.34 24.18
C GLU A 52 14.72 2.44 23.10
N ALA A 53 13.72 2.38 22.21
CA ALA A 53 13.59 3.38 21.15
C ALA A 53 13.25 4.77 21.71
N TYR A 54 12.44 4.83 22.77
CA TYR A 54 12.13 6.07 23.46
C TYR A 54 13.35 6.65 24.15
N ALA A 55 14.18 5.82 24.78
CA ALA A 55 15.45 6.24 25.37
C ALA A 55 16.38 6.85 24.30
N LYS A 56 16.60 6.14 23.18
CA LYS A 56 17.40 6.65 22.04
C LYS A 56 16.82 7.93 21.45
N ALA A 57 15.50 7.99 21.28
CA ALA A 57 14.82 9.18 20.78
C ALA A 57 14.98 10.36 21.73
N ARG A 58 14.86 10.16 23.04
CA ARG A 58 15.10 11.23 24.03
C ARG A 58 16.54 11.73 23.97
N GLU A 59 17.50 10.83 23.91
CA GLU A 59 18.92 11.18 23.81
C GLU A 59 19.19 12.02 22.56
N PHE A 60 18.69 11.58 21.40
CA PHE A 60 18.82 12.33 20.14
C PHE A 60 18.08 13.68 20.16
N VAL A 61 16.81 13.68 20.62
CA VAL A 61 15.97 14.89 20.65
C VAL A 61 16.45 15.91 21.68
N SER A 62 17.19 15.49 22.71
CA SER A 62 17.83 16.40 23.66
C SER A 62 18.91 17.26 23.02
N GLN A 63 19.50 16.79 21.92
CA GLN A 63 20.60 17.47 21.22
C GLN A 63 20.11 18.42 20.12
N ILE A 64 18.87 18.30 19.63
CA ILE A 64 18.36 19.10 18.51
C ILE A 64 17.79 20.45 18.96
N THR A 65 18.13 21.49 18.21
CA THR A 65 17.62 22.85 18.38
C THR A 65 16.15 22.95 17.97
N LEU A 66 15.48 24.07 18.30
CA LEU A 66 14.10 24.28 17.89
C LEU A 66 13.92 24.31 16.36
N PRO A 67 14.76 25.00 15.56
CA PRO A 67 14.68 24.92 14.10
C PRO A 67 14.86 23.49 13.57
N GLU A 68 15.82 22.74 14.10
CA GLU A 68 16.03 21.33 13.73
C GLU A 68 14.81 20.44 14.08
N LYS A 69 14.08 20.74 15.17
CA LYS A 69 12.80 20.08 15.47
C LYS A 69 11.75 20.39 14.41
N VAL A 70 11.65 21.65 13.97
CA VAL A 70 10.72 22.07 12.91
C VAL A 70 11.03 21.32 11.62
N ASP A 71 12.31 21.25 11.23
CA ASP A 71 12.78 20.51 10.05
C ASP A 71 12.37 19.04 10.09
N LEU A 72 12.56 18.36 11.23
CA LEU A 72 12.18 16.96 11.38
C LEU A 72 10.66 16.73 11.22
N THR A 73 9.84 17.72 11.55
CA THR A 73 8.37 17.63 11.54
C THR A 73 7.71 18.19 10.28
N THR A 74 8.47 18.83 9.39
CA THR A 74 7.92 19.57 8.24
C THR A 74 8.41 18.97 6.93
N GLY A 75 7.48 18.72 6.01
CA GLY A 75 7.80 18.25 4.67
C GLY A 75 8.52 19.33 3.86
N THR A 76 9.51 18.97 3.04
CA THR A 76 10.27 19.94 2.22
C THR A 76 9.53 20.43 0.97
N GLY A 77 8.22 20.17 0.87
CA GLY A 77 7.39 20.50 -0.29
C GLY A 77 7.32 19.40 -1.34
N HIS A 78 6.26 19.44 -2.16
CA HIS A 78 6.09 18.55 -3.31
C HIS A 78 7.24 18.73 -4.30
N GLN A 79 7.81 17.65 -4.83
CA GLN A 79 9.01 17.68 -5.68
C GLN A 79 10.22 18.36 -5.02
N GLY A 80 10.22 18.46 -3.69
CA GLY A 80 11.28 19.10 -2.92
C GLY A 80 12.55 18.25 -2.79
N ASP A 81 12.51 16.95 -3.10
CA ASP A 81 13.66 16.03 -3.19
C ASP A 81 13.23 14.73 -3.90
N LEU A 82 14.03 13.67 -3.88
CA LEU A 82 13.84 12.43 -4.66
C LEU A 82 12.62 11.56 -4.29
N CYS A 83 12.20 11.53 -3.03
CA CYS A 83 11.08 10.72 -2.55
C CYS A 83 9.74 11.48 -2.62
N VAL A 84 8.61 10.77 -2.62
CA VAL A 84 7.25 11.34 -2.60
C VAL A 84 7.08 12.32 -1.43
N GLY A 85 7.51 11.90 -0.24
CA GLY A 85 7.53 12.73 0.96
C GLY A 85 8.90 12.71 1.60
N LYS A 86 9.32 13.86 2.14
CA LYS A 86 10.59 13.98 2.84
C LYS A 86 10.52 15.05 3.93
N THR A 87 11.19 14.83 5.06
CA THR A 87 11.41 15.84 6.11
C THR A 87 12.65 16.70 5.86
N GLY A 88 12.83 17.77 6.62
CA GLY A 88 14.11 18.47 6.69
C GLY A 88 15.27 17.59 7.18
N SER A 89 16.49 18.02 6.85
CA SER A 89 17.75 17.39 7.26
C SER A 89 18.31 18.04 8.50
N LEU A 90 19.09 17.32 9.32
CA LEU A 90 19.84 17.89 10.45
C LEU A 90 21.35 17.69 10.23
N PRO A 91 22.01 18.52 9.39
CA PRO A 91 23.41 18.30 9.00
C PRO A 91 24.39 18.27 10.17
N ARG A 92 24.14 19.08 11.21
CA ARG A 92 24.98 19.15 12.42
C ARG A 92 25.08 17.82 13.16
N LEU A 93 24.00 17.02 13.12
CA LEU A 93 23.96 15.69 13.72
C LEU A 93 24.15 14.56 12.70
N GLY A 94 24.49 14.89 11.44
CA GLY A 94 24.65 13.90 10.38
C GLY A 94 23.34 13.19 9.97
N PHE A 95 22.18 13.70 10.41
CA PHE A 95 20.87 13.13 10.08
C PHE A 95 20.41 13.65 8.72
N ARG A 96 20.18 12.75 7.76
CA ARG A 96 19.89 13.16 6.39
C ARG A 96 18.52 13.80 6.24
N HIS A 97 17.47 13.15 6.75
CA HIS A 97 16.03 13.36 6.55
C HIS A 97 15.36 11.98 6.55
N PHE A 98 14.04 11.92 6.76
CA PHE A 98 13.26 10.75 6.39
C PHE A 98 12.83 10.82 4.92
N CYS A 99 12.96 9.72 4.19
CA CYS A 99 12.37 9.46 2.89
C CYS A 99 11.12 8.59 3.08
N LEU A 100 9.96 9.13 2.68
CA LEU A 100 8.65 8.50 2.75
C LEU A 100 8.20 8.17 1.34
N GLN A 101 7.91 6.90 1.06
CA GLN A 101 7.62 6.45 -0.29
C GLN A 101 6.35 5.59 -0.35
N ASN A 102 5.69 5.60 -1.51
CA ASN A 102 4.70 4.59 -1.87
C ASN A 102 5.42 3.25 -2.15
N GLY A 103 4.77 2.09 -2.10
CA GLY A 103 3.34 1.87 -2.01
C GLY A 103 2.98 0.49 -1.46
N PRO A 104 1.69 0.14 -1.45
CA PRO A 104 1.17 -1.05 -0.80
C PRO A 104 1.44 -2.36 -1.55
N HIS A 105 2.04 -2.32 -2.74
CA HIS A 105 2.35 -3.50 -3.55
C HIS A 105 3.70 -3.41 -4.31
N GLY A 106 4.62 -2.58 -3.84
CA GLY A 106 5.94 -2.36 -4.45
C GLY A 106 6.44 -0.94 -4.18
N VAL A 107 7.70 -0.66 -4.52
CA VAL A 107 8.24 0.71 -4.43
C VAL A 107 7.64 1.53 -5.57
N GLY A 108 6.94 2.62 -5.24
CA GLY A 108 6.24 3.44 -6.23
C GLY A 108 7.19 4.31 -7.05
N SER A 109 6.90 4.44 -8.35
CA SER A 109 7.56 5.36 -9.30
C SER A 109 9.09 5.25 -9.31
N THR A 110 9.59 4.02 -9.43
CA THR A 110 11.02 3.71 -9.60
C THR A 110 11.16 2.50 -10.53
N ASP A 111 12.39 2.16 -10.88
CA ASP A 111 12.76 0.96 -11.61
C ASP A 111 13.52 -0.03 -10.73
N GLY A 112 13.81 -1.22 -11.24
CA GLY A 112 14.57 -2.24 -10.50
C GLY A 112 13.87 -2.75 -9.23
N ASN A 113 12.57 -2.50 -9.08
CA ASN A 113 11.69 -3.04 -8.04
C ASN A 113 10.82 -4.19 -8.58
N SER A 114 10.13 -4.89 -7.69
CA SER A 114 9.07 -5.84 -8.03
C SER A 114 7.69 -5.21 -7.86
N VAL A 115 6.68 -5.86 -8.46
CA VAL A 115 5.26 -5.56 -8.22
C VAL A 115 4.60 -6.78 -7.59
N PHE A 116 4.22 -6.67 -6.32
CA PHE A 116 3.61 -7.74 -5.55
C PHE A 116 2.11 -7.83 -5.81
N PRO A 117 1.47 -8.99 -5.55
CA PRO A 117 0.01 -9.08 -5.60
C PRO A 117 -0.62 -8.08 -4.64
N SER A 118 -1.82 -7.60 -4.99
CA SER A 118 -2.58 -6.65 -4.18
C SER A 118 -2.83 -7.18 -2.77
N GLY A 119 -3.12 -6.28 -1.82
CA GLY A 119 -3.51 -6.69 -0.46
C GLY A 119 -4.71 -7.65 -0.47
N LEU A 120 -5.67 -7.44 -1.37
CA LEU A 120 -6.82 -8.32 -1.55
C LEU A 120 -6.41 -9.75 -1.94
N THR A 121 -5.58 -9.88 -2.98
CA THR A 121 -5.05 -11.19 -3.44
C THR A 121 -4.22 -11.86 -2.36
N ALA A 122 -3.39 -11.10 -1.64
CA ALA A 122 -2.57 -11.64 -0.56
C ALA A 122 -3.43 -12.18 0.60
N VAL A 123 -4.51 -11.48 0.97
CA VAL A 123 -5.44 -11.95 2.01
C VAL A 123 -6.24 -13.18 1.56
N ALA A 124 -6.55 -13.29 0.27
CA ALA A 124 -7.23 -14.47 -0.28
C ALA A 124 -6.42 -15.77 -0.12
N THR A 125 -5.10 -15.69 0.12
CA THR A 125 -4.28 -16.86 0.45
C THR A 125 -4.63 -17.50 1.80
N VAL A 126 -5.30 -16.74 2.69
CA VAL A 126 -5.58 -17.12 4.09
C VAL A 126 -4.32 -17.58 4.84
N SER A 127 -3.14 -17.08 4.46
CA SER A 127 -1.85 -17.48 5.01
C SER A 127 -1.13 -16.30 5.66
N ARG A 128 -1.03 -16.34 6.99
CA ARG A 128 -0.20 -15.39 7.75
C ARG A 128 1.24 -15.42 7.28
N ASN A 129 1.79 -16.61 7.03
CA ASN A 129 3.17 -16.77 6.56
C ASN A 129 3.42 -16.05 5.21
N LEU A 130 2.46 -16.09 4.29
CA LEU A 130 2.60 -15.39 3.01
C LEU A 130 2.44 -13.88 3.14
N LEU A 131 1.54 -13.41 4.01
CA LEU A 131 1.40 -11.98 4.34
C LEU A 131 2.70 -11.43 4.97
N ARG A 132 3.29 -12.21 5.88
CA ARG A 132 4.57 -11.98 6.53
C ARG A 132 5.72 -11.85 5.52
N ARG A 133 5.96 -12.92 4.75
CA ARG A 133 6.98 -12.95 3.68
C ARG A 133 6.81 -11.80 2.68
N ARG A 134 5.57 -11.47 2.30
CA ARG A 134 5.25 -10.33 1.43
C ARG A 134 5.64 -9.00 2.06
N GLY A 135 5.27 -8.79 3.33
CA GLY A 135 5.63 -7.58 4.09
C GLY A 135 7.14 -7.39 4.22
N TYR A 136 7.87 -8.48 4.46
CA TYR A 136 9.31 -8.49 4.58
C TYR A 136 9.98 -8.16 3.25
N ALA A 137 9.62 -8.87 2.17
CA ALA A 137 10.17 -8.63 0.83
C ALA A 137 9.92 -7.20 0.33
N MET A 138 8.70 -6.65 0.55
CA MET A 138 8.45 -5.23 0.25
C MET A 138 9.34 -4.31 1.10
N GLY A 139 9.55 -4.61 2.38
CA GLY A 139 10.44 -3.86 3.25
C GLY A 139 11.90 -3.89 2.76
N GLU A 140 12.38 -5.05 2.29
CA GLU A 140 13.72 -5.17 1.72
C GLU A 140 13.91 -4.30 0.47
N GLU A 141 12.92 -4.25 -0.42
CA GLU A 141 13.00 -3.39 -1.62
C GLU A 141 13.00 -1.90 -1.26
N HIS A 142 12.12 -1.48 -0.35
CA HIS A 142 12.08 -0.10 0.12
C HIS A 142 13.40 0.30 0.80
N ARG A 143 13.93 -0.57 1.67
CA ARG A 143 15.23 -0.36 2.33
C ARG A 143 16.36 -0.28 1.31
N GLY A 144 16.38 -1.20 0.35
CA GLY A 144 17.35 -1.24 -0.75
C GLY A 144 17.33 0.02 -1.62
N LYS A 145 16.20 0.74 -1.67
CA LYS A 145 16.04 2.04 -2.33
C LYS A 145 16.35 3.24 -1.43
N GLY A 146 16.71 3.03 -0.17
CA GLY A 146 16.97 4.08 0.82
C GLY A 146 15.71 4.74 1.38
N VAL A 147 14.57 4.05 1.35
CA VAL A 147 13.30 4.52 1.93
C VAL A 147 13.27 4.21 3.43
N ASP A 148 12.87 5.19 4.24
CA ASP A 148 12.77 5.03 5.70
C ASP A 148 11.35 4.68 6.15
N GLY A 149 10.32 5.00 5.37
CA GLY A 149 8.95 4.59 5.65
C GLY A 149 8.04 4.46 4.43
N PHE A 150 7.13 3.49 4.47
CA PHE A 150 6.07 3.32 3.47
C PHE A 150 4.78 2.79 4.12
N SER A 151 3.71 2.67 3.32
CA SER A 151 2.42 2.20 3.82
C SER A 151 1.90 0.95 3.10
N PRO A 152 1.72 -0.18 3.81
CA PRO A 152 0.85 -1.25 3.33
C PRO A 152 -0.62 -0.84 3.49
N ASP A 153 -1.41 -0.98 2.44
CA ASP A 153 -2.83 -0.61 2.44
C ASP A 153 -3.66 -1.77 3.06
N PRO A 154 -4.43 -1.51 4.13
CA PRO A 154 -5.28 -2.51 4.76
C PRO A 154 -6.64 -2.54 4.08
N TYR A 155 -6.78 -3.33 3.03
CA TYR A 155 -8.09 -3.52 2.40
C TYR A 155 -8.98 -4.53 3.14
N LEU A 156 -8.39 -5.50 3.86
CA LEU A 156 -9.15 -6.52 4.57
C LEU A 156 -8.38 -7.07 5.78
N SER A 157 -8.98 -7.01 6.97
CA SER A 157 -8.53 -7.62 8.23
C SER A 157 -7.34 -6.96 8.96
N GLY A 158 -7.56 -6.66 10.25
CA GLY A 158 -6.52 -6.27 11.21
C GLY A 158 -5.35 -7.23 11.30
N VAL A 159 -5.58 -8.51 11.06
CA VAL A 159 -4.51 -9.53 11.04
C VAL A 159 -3.60 -9.28 9.85
N ALA A 160 -4.14 -9.06 8.65
CA ALA A 160 -3.32 -8.87 7.46
C ALA A 160 -2.45 -7.60 7.55
N LEU A 161 -3.03 -6.52 8.07
CA LEU A 161 -2.27 -5.30 8.36
C LEU A 161 -1.16 -5.59 9.39
N ALA A 162 -1.47 -6.24 10.51
CA ALA A 162 -0.51 -6.54 11.56
C ALA A 162 0.66 -7.39 11.06
N GLU A 163 0.38 -8.51 10.39
CA GLU A 163 1.40 -9.41 9.88
C GLU A 163 2.31 -8.69 8.87
N THR A 164 1.74 -7.88 7.96
CA THR A 164 2.51 -7.09 7.00
C THR A 164 3.37 -6.02 7.70
N VAL A 165 2.79 -5.27 8.64
CA VAL A 165 3.47 -4.20 9.40
C VAL A 165 4.67 -4.73 10.16
N ILE A 166 4.50 -5.83 10.90
CA ILE A 166 5.56 -6.37 11.74
C ILE A 166 6.77 -6.73 10.85
N ASP A 167 6.56 -7.29 9.65
CA ASP A 167 7.65 -7.84 8.83
C ASP A 167 8.30 -6.79 7.93
N THR A 168 7.51 -5.81 7.47
CA THR A 168 8.06 -4.58 6.91
C THR A 168 9.03 -3.92 7.89
N GLN A 169 8.69 -3.91 9.18
CA GLN A 169 9.55 -3.35 10.22
C GLN A 169 10.69 -4.30 10.64
N ASP A 170 10.52 -5.62 10.53
CA ASP A 170 11.62 -6.60 10.64
C ASP A 170 12.66 -6.38 9.54
N ALA A 171 12.24 -6.05 8.31
CA ALA A 171 13.12 -5.69 7.20
C ALA A 171 13.79 -4.31 7.34
N GLY A 172 13.46 -3.54 8.39
CA GLY A 172 14.14 -2.29 8.73
C GLY A 172 13.51 -1.01 8.18
N VAL A 173 12.26 -1.04 7.71
CA VAL A 173 11.54 0.15 7.21
C VAL A 173 10.33 0.46 8.09
N ILE A 174 10.05 1.74 8.35
CA ILE A 174 8.89 2.16 9.14
C ILE A 174 7.61 1.88 8.35
N ALA A 175 6.69 1.09 8.90
CA ALA A 175 5.38 0.89 8.30
C ALA A 175 4.39 1.97 8.75
N ASN A 176 3.61 2.50 7.82
CA ASN A 176 2.56 3.47 8.06
C ASN A 176 1.19 2.82 7.82
N ALA A 177 0.38 2.68 8.87
CA ALA A 177 -1.00 2.22 8.74
C ALA A 177 -1.89 3.36 8.21
N LYS A 178 -2.45 3.19 7.02
CA LYS A 178 -3.36 4.13 6.36
C LYS A 178 -4.67 3.42 5.96
N HIS A 179 -5.71 4.10 5.51
CA HIS A 179 -5.98 5.50 5.76
C HIS A 179 -6.73 5.58 7.08
N PHE A 180 -6.15 6.23 8.08
CA PHE A 180 -6.79 6.37 9.39
C PHE A 180 -7.67 7.63 9.41
N ILE A 181 -9.00 7.55 9.40
CA ILE A 181 -9.89 6.38 9.34
C ILE A 181 -11.18 6.77 8.61
N LEU A 182 -11.98 5.79 8.18
CA LEU A 182 -13.27 5.97 7.49
C LEU A 182 -13.19 6.67 6.13
N ASN A 183 -12.05 6.55 5.44
CA ASN A 183 -11.93 6.95 4.04
C ASN A 183 -12.39 5.81 3.12
N GLU A 184 -13.67 5.46 3.19
CA GLU A 184 -14.26 4.30 2.50
C GLU A 184 -14.66 4.59 1.04
N GLN A 185 -14.54 5.84 0.59
CA GLN A 185 -14.89 6.24 -0.76
C GLN A 185 -14.00 7.37 -1.27
N GLU A 186 -13.72 7.35 -2.57
CA GLU A 186 -12.94 8.41 -3.22
C GLU A 186 -13.78 9.65 -3.55
N HIS A 187 -15.08 9.46 -3.79
CA HIS A 187 -15.98 10.57 -4.13
C HIS A 187 -16.08 11.55 -2.96
N PHE A 188 -15.74 12.81 -3.21
CA PHE A 188 -15.65 13.87 -2.21
C PHE A 188 -14.66 13.62 -1.06
N ARG A 189 -13.65 12.75 -1.21
CA ARG A 189 -12.67 12.47 -0.13
C ARG A 189 -12.00 13.71 0.50
N ASN A 190 -11.91 14.82 -0.25
CA ASN A 190 -11.34 16.09 0.21
C ASN A 190 -12.37 17.01 0.93
N HIS A 191 -13.65 16.64 0.96
CA HIS A 191 -14.76 17.50 1.41
C HIS A 191 -15.83 16.78 2.25
N ILE A 192 -15.76 15.46 2.40
CA ILE A 192 -16.78 14.65 3.09
C ILE A 192 -16.49 14.48 4.58
N SER A 193 -17.56 14.30 5.37
CA SER A 193 -17.48 13.82 6.75
C SER A 193 -18.11 12.44 6.87
N SER A 194 -17.32 11.44 7.24
CA SER A 194 -17.80 10.10 7.59
C SER A 194 -18.25 10.06 9.04
N ASN A 195 -19.55 9.96 9.27
CA ASN A 195 -20.15 9.98 10.61
C ASN A 195 -20.55 8.56 11.03
N LEU A 196 -19.95 8.05 12.11
CA LEU A 196 -20.16 6.68 12.59
C LEU A 196 -20.34 6.67 14.11
N ASP A 197 -21.15 5.76 14.63
CA ASP A 197 -21.32 5.57 16.07
C ASP A 197 -20.08 4.90 16.71
N ASP A 198 -19.93 5.08 18.03
CA ASP A 198 -18.76 4.63 18.80
C ASP A 198 -18.59 3.11 18.79
N LYS A 199 -19.69 2.35 18.77
CA LYS A 199 -19.65 0.89 18.78
C LYS A 199 -19.13 0.39 17.43
N SER A 200 -19.72 0.84 16.33
CA SER A 200 -19.26 0.48 14.98
C SER A 200 -17.82 0.92 14.73
N MET A 201 -17.42 2.08 15.26
CA MET A 201 -16.03 2.54 15.21
C MET A 201 -15.07 1.54 15.88
N HIS A 202 -15.37 1.10 17.10
CA HIS A 202 -14.46 0.22 17.85
C HIS A 202 -14.51 -1.25 17.40
N GLU A 203 -15.68 -1.76 17.04
CA GLU A 203 -15.87 -3.19 16.73
C GLU A 203 -15.51 -3.54 15.28
N LEU A 204 -15.51 -2.56 14.36
CA LEU A 204 -15.23 -2.76 12.94
C LEU A 204 -13.97 -2.01 12.48
N TYR A 205 -13.99 -0.68 12.44
CA TYR A 205 -12.96 0.10 11.75
C TYR A 205 -11.66 0.26 12.55
N LEU A 206 -11.73 0.55 13.85
CA LEU A 206 -10.54 0.63 14.73
C LEU A 206 -9.98 -0.75 15.10
N ARG A 207 -10.77 -1.81 14.94
CA ARG A 207 -10.34 -3.17 15.24
C ARG A 207 -9.03 -3.49 14.54
N THR A 208 -8.88 -3.05 13.29
CA THR A 208 -7.67 -3.23 12.49
C THR A 208 -6.44 -2.56 13.14
N SER A 209 -6.59 -1.32 13.60
CA SER A 209 -5.48 -0.56 14.22
C SER A 209 -5.03 -1.11 15.58
N TYR A 210 -5.90 -1.80 16.33
CA TYR A 210 -5.50 -2.43 17.59
C TYR A 210 -4.54 -3.63 17.40
N HIS A 211 -4.56 -4.27 16.23
CA HIS A 211 -3.74 -5.45 15.95
C HIS A 211 -2.36 -5.07 15.39
N SER A 212 -2.22 -3.89 14.78
CA SER A 212 -0.94 -3.40 14.27
C SER A 212 -0.07 -2.84 15.39
N LYS A 213 0.80 -3.66 15.98
CA LYS A 213 1.89 -3.19 16.85
C LYS A 213 3.21 -3.28 16.11
N GLY A 214 3.81 -2.13 15.84
CA GLY A 214 5.12 -2.03 15.22
C GLY A 214 6.24 -2.28 16.23
N SER A 215 7.36 -2.81 15.73
CA SER A 215 8.64 -2.92 16.46
C SER A 215 9.66 -1.90 15.94
N VAL A 216 10.49 -1.34 16.81
CA VAL A 216 11.39 -0.21 16.50
C VAL A 216 12.86 -0.57 16.69
N GLY A 217 13.77 0.18 16.04
CA GLY A 217 15.22 0.13 16.30
C GLY A 217 16.00 -1.01 15.65
N ARG A 218 15.50 -1.59 14.56
CA ARG A 218 16.09 -2.79 13.92
C ARG A 218 17.05 -2.51 12.77
N ASP A 219 16.97 -1.35 12.12
CA ASP A 219 17.89 -1.00 11.04
C ASP A 219 19.21 -0.44 11.57
N LYS A 220 20.32 -0.98 11.04
CA LYS A 220 21.70 -0.59 11.39
C LYS A 220 22.50 -0.15 10.17
N THR A 221 21.94 -0.22 8.97
CA THR A 221 22.67 0.07 7.72
C THR A 221 22.03 1.23 7.00
N ARG A 222 22.86 2.21 6.65
CA ARG A 222 22.41 3.39 5.90
C ARG A 222 22.57 3.13 4.40
N ILE A 223 21.45 3.08 3.68
CA ILE A 223 21.43 3.05 2.22
C ILE A 223 21.02 4.44 1.70
N PRO A 224 21.83 5.11 0.87
CA PRO A 224 21.43 6.36 0.23
C PRO A 224 20.22 6.16 -0.68
N VAL A 225 19.34 7.16 -0.76
CA VAL A 225 18.26 7.17 -1.78
C VAL A 225 18.91 7.15 -3.15
N ASN A 226 18.45 6.22 -3.98
CA ASN A 226 19.15 5.83 -5.20
C ASN A 226 18.25 5.83 -6.44
N PHE A 227 17.10 6.51 -6.33
CA PHE A 227 16.13 6.71 -7.39
C PHE A 227 15.47 8.08 -7.24
N SER A 228 14.79 8.54 -8.30
CA SER A 228 13.92 9.71 -8.27
C SER A 228 12.50 9.31 -8.60
N THR A 229 11.55 9.70 -7.74
CA THR A 229 10.10 9.52 -7.97
C THR A 229 9.63 10.28 -9.21
N TRP A 230 10.34 11.34 -9.57
CA TRP A 230 9.88 12.36 -10.51
C TRP A 230 10.56 12.28 -11.88
N LEU A 231 11.76 11.71 -11.92
CA LEU A 231 12.61 11.65 -13.11
C LEU A 231 13.05 10.22 -13.35
N ASN A 232 12.74 9.69 -14.53
CA ASN A 232 13.33 8.46 -15.01
C ASN A 232 14.64 8.76 -15.73
N ALA A 233 15.64 9.22 -14.98
CA ALA A 233 16.96 9.59 -15.49
C ALA A 233 18.05 9.37 -14.42
N THR A 234 19.27 9.05 -14.87
CA THR A 234 20.43 8.93 -13.97
C THR A 234 20.82 10.28 -13.38
N THR A 235 20.83 11.33 -14.21
CA THR A 235 21.14 12.70 -13.81
C THR A 235 19.95 13.62 -14.04
N GLY A 236 19.76 14.57 -13.14
CA GLY A 236 18.71 15.55 -13.25
C GLY A 236 18.64 16.41 -12.00
N TYR A 237 17.53 17.13 -11.86
CA TYR A 237 17.29 18.01 -10.72
C TYR A 237 16.86 17.19 -9.53
N ARG A 238 17.65 17.25 -8.45
CA ARG A 238 17.29 16.65 -7.18
C ARG A 238 16.11 17.38 -6.56
N HIS A 239 16.16 18.71 -6.61
CA HIS A 239 15.14 19.59 -6.05
C HIS A 239 14.34 20.25 -7.18
N LEU A 240 13.52 19.46 -7.86
CA LEU A 240 12.72 19.93 -9.01
C LEU A 240 11.93 21.21 -8.73
N ALA A 241 11.41 21.37 -7.52
CA ALA A 241 10.67 22.57 -7.12
C ALA A 241 11.54 23.82 -6.92
N ALA A 242 12.85 23.67 -6.69
CA ALA A 242 13.77 24.77 -6.37
C ALA A 242 14.63 25.25 -7.55
N GLY A 243 14.56 24.58 -8.71
CA GLY A 243 15.32 24.89 -9.91
C GLY A 243 16.47 23.91 -10.19
N PRO A 244 17.30 24.18 -11.21
CA PRO A 244 18.19 23.18 -11.75
C PRO A 244 19.43 22.93 -10.88
N ASP A 245 19.56 21.73 -10.34
CA ASP A 245 20.82 21.19 -9.82
C ASP A 245 21.15 19.88 -10.53
N ASN A 246 22.05 19.89 -11.52
CA ASN A 246 22.34 18.68 -12.31
C ASN A 246 23.18 17.69 -11.50
N LYS A 247 22.52 16.79 -10.76
CA LYS A 247 23.13 15.79 -9.89
C LYS A 247 22.73 14.38 -10.32
N THR A 248 23.45 13.38 -9.84
CA THR A 248 22.97 12.00 -9.90
C THR A 248 21.72 11.88 -9.02
N VAL A 249 20.60 11.54 -9.62
CA VAL A 249 19.29 11.39 -8.98
C VAL A 249 18.81 9.94 -8.96
N SER A 250 19.37 9.09 -9.82
CA SER A 250 19.12 7.65 -9.83
C SER A 250 20.41 6.90 -10.18
N ASN A 251 20.61 5.73 -9.57
CA ASN A 251 21.61 4.76 -10.01
C ASN A 251 20.96 3.47 -10.55
N HIS A 252 19.63 3.46 -10.69
CA HIS A 252 18.86 2.32 -11.22
C HIS A 252 19.11 1.01 -10.43
N ALA A 253 19.28 1.12 -9.11
CA ALA A 253 19.55 -0.02 -8.25
C ALA A 253 18.48 -1.11 -8.38
N ASN A 254 18.91 -2.34 -8.66
CA ASN A 254 18.04 -3.51 -8.65
C ASN A 254 17.92 -4.05 -7.22
N VAL A 255 16.68 -4.09 -6.72
CA VAL A 255 16.33 -4.57 -5.38
C VAL A 255 15.42 -5.81 -5.40
N GLN A 256 15.14 -6.38 -6.58
CA GLN A 256 14.17 -7.46 -6.77
C GLN A 256 14.55 -8.78 -6.08
N GLY A 257 15.84 -9.05 -5.86
CA GLY A 257 16.30 -10.33 -5.31
C GLY A 257 15.69 -11.54 -6.04
N ASN A 258 15.14 -12.48 -5.29
CA ASN A 258 14.33 -13.62 -5.79
C ASN A 258 12.82 -13.45 -5.54
N HIS A 259 12.34 -12.21 -5.35
CA HIS A 259 10.95 -11.95 -4.95
C HIS A 259 9.91 -12.43 -5.98
N ALA A 260 10.30 -12.64 -7.25
CA ALA A 260 9.45 -13.19 -8.29
C ALA A 260 8.83 -14.56 -7.90
N GLU A 261 9.57 -15.41 -7.19
CA GLU A 261 9.06 -16.72 -6.73
C GLU A 261 7.94 -16.56 -5.71
N LEU A 262 8.13 -15.67 -4.74
CA LEU A 262 7.13 -15.34 -3.73
C LEU A 262 5.89 -14.68 -4.36
N ILE A 263 6.08 -13.78 -5.31
CA ILE A 263 5.01 -13.09 -6.04
C ILE A 263 4.13 -14.12 -6.76
N ARG A 264 4.76 -15.04 -7.49
CA ARG A 264 4.06 -16.14 -8.17
C ARG A 264 3.34 -17.06 -7.19
N GLU A 265 3.98 -17.41 -6.07
CA GLU A 265 3.38 -18.25 -5.03
C GLU A 265 2.11 -17.60 -4.44
N ILE A 266 2.18 -16.31 -4.08
CA ILE A 266 1.05 -15.57 -3.52
C ILE A 266 -0.07 -15.42 -4.55
N ALA A 267 0.25 -15.08 -5.80
CA ALA A 267 -0.75 -14.95 -6.86
C ALA A 267 -1.49 -16.28 -7.10
N ALA A 268 -0.75 -17.39 -7.17
CA ALA A 268 -1.34 -18.71 -7.34
C ALA A 268 -2.22 -19.11 -6.14
N LYS A 269 -1.71 -18.98 -4.92
CA LYS A 269 -2.45 -19.33 -3.69
C LYS A 269 -3.58 -18.37 -3.34
N GLY A 270 -3.53 -17.14 -3.86
CA GLY A 270 -4.58 -16.12 -3.70
C GLY A 270 -5.68 -16.21 -4.75
N THR A 271 -5.56 -17.11 -5.74
CA THR A 271 -6.60 -17.35 -6.73
C THR A 271 -7.74 -18.18 -6.12
N VAL A 272 -8.96 -17.68 -6.20
CA VAL A 272 -10.15 -18.33 -5.61
C VAL A 272 -10.92 -19.08 -6.67
N LEU A 273 -10.99 -20.42 -6.55
CA LEU A 273 -11.84 -21.26 -7.39
C LEU A 273 -13.30 -21.17 -6.93
N LEU A 274 -14.10 -20.36 -7.61
CA LEU A 274 -15.50 -20.12 -7.25
C LEU A 274 -16.44 -21.26 -7.72
N LYS A 275 -16.13 -21.87 -8.86
CA LYS A 275 -16.98 -22.89 -9.50
C LYS A 275 -16.11 -23.90 -10.24
N ASN A 276 -16.41 -25.18 -10.08
CA ASN A 276 -15.79 -26.27 -10.82
C ASN A 276 -16.82 -27.38 -11.06
N GLU A 277 -17.47 -27.36 -12.22
CA GLU A 277 -18.43 -28.38 -12.63
C GLU A 277 -17.76 -29.37 -13.58
N ASN A 278 -18.24 -30.61 -13.57
CA ASN A 278 -17.79 -31.67 -14.47
C ASN A 278 -16.28 -31.92 -14.44
N SER A 279 -15.61 -31.61 -13.31
CA SER A 279 -14.15 -31.69 -13.18
C SER A 279 -13.39 -30.94 -14.28
N ALA A 280 -13.90 -29.76 -14.69
CA ALA A 280 -13.27 -28.93 -15.71
C ALA A 280 -11.83 -28.53 -15.33
N LEU A 281 -11.56 -28.36 -14.03
CA LEU A 281 -10.22 -28.16 -13.47
C LEU A 281 -9.86 -29.28 -12.47
N PRO A 282 -8.57 -29.66 -12.36
CA PRO A 282 -7.42 -29.11 -13.08
C PRO A 282 -7.36 -29.57 -14.55
N LEU A 283 -6.77 -28.72 -15.41
CA LEU A 283 -6.48 -29.10 -16.79
C LEU A 283 -5.44 -30.23 -16.80
N THR A 284 -5.70 -31.29 -17.57
CA THR A 284 -4.77 -32.41 -17.73
C THR A 284 -4.00 -32.28 -19.04
N LYS A 285 -4.65 -32.60 -20.17
CA LYS A 285 -4.12 -32.51 -21.54
C LYS A 285 -5.26 -32.24 -22.53
N PRO A 286 -5.82 -31.02 -22.55
CA PRO A 286 -6.80 -30.68 -23.57
C PRO A 286 -6.16 -30.79 -24.97
N SER A 287 -6.94 -31.23 -25.97
CA SER A 287 -6.50 -31.35 -27.36
C SER A 287 -6.24 -30.00 -28.04
N GLY A 288 -6.83 -28.93 -27.51
CA GLY A 288 -6.55 -27.55 -27.88
C GLY A 288 -7.02 -26.59 -26.80
N ILE A 289 -6.39 -25.42 -26.72
CA ILE A 289 -6.76 -24.35 -25.79
C ILE A 289 -7.05 -23.09 -26.58
N ALA A 290 -8.18 -22.45 -26.30
CA ALA A 290 -8.48 -21.11 -26.79
C ALA A 290 -8.41 -20.11 -25.62
N MET A 291 -7.64 -19.03 -25.79
CA MET A 291 -7.62 -17.90 -24.86
C MET A 291 -8.40 -16.76 -25.46
N ILE A 292 -9.43 -16.31 -24.74
CA ILE A 292 -10.41 -15.37 -25.25
C ILE A 292 -10.45 -14.15 -24.35
N GLY A 293 -10.41 -12.97 -24.97
CA GLY A 293 -10.66 -11.69 -24.33
C GLY A 293 -9.40 -10.85 -24.12
N ARG A 294 -9.59 -9.53 -24.09
CA ARG A 294 -8.52 -8.54 -24.00
C ARG A 294 -7.68 -8.66 -22.72
N ASP A 295 -8.30 -9.03 -21.60
CA ASP A 295 -7.63 -9.20 -20.30
C ASP A 295 -6.64 -10.39 -20.28
N ALA A 296 -6.76 -11.31 -21.24
CA ALA A 296 -5.78 -12.39 -21.39
C ALA A 296 -4.49 -11.93 -22.07
N GLN A 297 -4.46 -10.73 -22.67
CA GLN A 297 -3.41 -10.30 -23.59
C GLN A 297 -2.45 -9.28 -22.98
N SER A 298 -1.25 -9.22 -23.53
CA SER A 298 -0.30 -8.13 -23.32
C SER A 298 -0.57 -6.97 -24.28
N GLY A 299 -0.40 -5.74 -23.78
CA GLY A 299 -0.57 -4.53 -24.59
C GLY A 299 0.68 -4.15 -25.37
N PRO A 300 0.54 -3.52 -26.56
CA PRO A 300 1.67 -3.16 -27.42
C PRO A 300 2.60 -2.10 -26.81
N ASP A 301 2.07 -1.22 -25.95
CA ASP A 301 2.82 -0.12 -25.35
C ASP A 301 3.58 -0.53 -24.07
N GLY A 302 3.45 -1.80 -23.66
CA GLY A 302 4.06 -2.35 -22.46
C GLY A 302 3.29 -2.06 -21.15
N PRO A 303 3.68 -2.72 -20.05
CA PRO A 303 2.90 -2.72 -18.79
C PRO A 303 2.93 -1.40 -18.01
N ASN A 304 3.82 -0.48 -18.38
CA ASN A 304 4.00 0.81 -17.72
C ASN A 304 3.63 2.00 -18.62
N ALA A 305 2.96 1.76 -19.76
CA ALA A 305 2.57 2.81 -20.71
C ALA A 305 1.71 3.91 -20.07
N CYS A 306 0.85 3.52 -19.13
CA CYS A 306 -0.05 4.44 -18.44
C CYS A 306 0.57 4.91 -17.13
N LEU A 307 0.76 6.22 -16.99
CA LEU A 307 1.20 6.85 -15.74
C LEU A 307 0.28 6.43 -14.58
N HIS A 308 0.88 5.97 -13.48
CA HIS A 308 0.18 5.44 -12.30
C HIS A 308 -0.90 4.39 -12.62
N LYS A 309 -0.76 3.68 -13.75
CA LYS A 309 -1.68 2.64 -14.23
C LYS A 309 -3.11 3.14 -14.48
N TYR A 310 -3.30 4.43 -14.84
CA TYR A 310 -4.61 5.03 -15.16
C TYR A 310 -5.22 4.56 -16.50
N CYS A 311 -5.22 3.27 -16.76
CA CYS A 311 -5.89 2.66 -17.90
C CYS A 311 -6.28 1.21 -17.58
N THR A 312 -7.25 0.69 -18.33
CA THR A 312 -7.79 -0.67 -18.15
C THR A 312 -7.73 -1.49 -19.44
N ALA A 313 -6.84 -1.11 -20.36
CA ALA A 313 -6.59 -1.90 -21.55
C ALA A 313 -5.62 -3.03 -21.20
N TRP A 314 -5.92 -4.24 -21.68
CA TRP A 314 -5.10 -5.46 -21.51
C TRP A 314 -5.20 -6.08 -20.11
N THR A 315 -4.30 -7.02 -19.80
CA THR A 315 -4.34 -7.77 -18.53
C THR A 315 -4.26 -6.86 -17.30
N LEU A 316 -5.22 -6.98 -16.38
CA LEU A 316 -5.29 -6.19 -15.15
C LEU A 316 -4.58 -6.90 -13.99
N ALA A 317 -3.33 -6.52 -13.72
CA ALA A 317 -2.55 -7.09 -12.62
C ALA A 317 -2.63 -6.30 -11.30
N VAL A 318 -2.75 -4.97 -11.36
CA VAL A 318 -2.90 -4.08 -10.19
C VAL A 318 -3.81 -2.90 -10.51
N GLY A 319 -4.40 -2.28 -9.49
CA GLY A 319 -5.16 -1.05 -9.64
C GLY A 319 -4.30 0.20 -9.87
N TRP A 320 -4.95 1.34 -10.06
CA TRP A 320 -4.30 2.62 -10.38
C TRP A 320 -4.06 3.53 -9.17
N GLY A 321 -3.35 4.64 -9.40
CA GLY A 321 -3.17 5.74 -8.47
C GLY A 321 -1.85 5.67 -7.68
N SER A 322 -1.79 6.35 -6.53
CA SER A 322 -0.57 6.39 -5.70
C SER A 322 -0.18 5.04 -5.11
N GLY A 323 -1.10 4.07 -5.14
CA GLY A 323 -0.82 2.70 -4.76
C GLY A 323 0.07 1.96 -5.77
N ALA A 324 0.12 2.42 -7.02
CA ALA A 324 0.78 1.73 -8.13
C ALA A 324 2.31 1.69 -8.01
N ALA A 325 2.90 0.60 -8.51
CA ALA A 325 4.34 0.47 -8.78
C ALA A 325 4.57 0.14 -10.27
N ASP A 326 5.79 0.35 -10.74
CA ASP A 326 6.15 0.05 -12.12
C ASP A 326 6.66 -1.39 -12.24
N PHE A 327 6.14 -2.09 -13.26
CA PHE A 327 6.45 -3.50 -13.52
C PHE A 327 7.85 -3.63 -14.12
N PRO A 328 8.73 -4.51 -13.60
CA PRO A 328 9.94 -4.89 -14.31
C PRO A 328 9.61 -5.69 -15.58
N TYR A 329 8.51 -6.45 -15.52
CA TYR A 329 7.85 -7.15 -16.62
C TYR A 329 6.44 -7.55 -16.15
N LEU A 330 5.57 -7.91 -17.10
CA LEU A 330 4.23 -8.44 -16.82
C LEU A 330 3.95 -9.58 -17.78
N ILE A 331 3.61 -10.75 -17.25
CA ILE A 331 3.30 -11.95 -18.04
C ILE A 331 1.78 -12.06 -18.12
N ALA A 332 1.20 -11.81 -19.30
CA ALA A 332 -0.23 -11.97 -19.51
C ALA A 332 -0.60 -13.46 -19.64
N PRO A 333 -1.85 -13.86 -19.33
CA PRO A 333 -2.30 -15.25 -19.44
C PRO A 333 -2.02 -15.90 -20.80
N ALA A 334 -2.22 -15.19 -21.91
CA ALA A 334 -1.98 -15.70 -23.26
C ALA A 334 -0.50 -15.96 -23.54
N ASP A 335 0.41 -15.19 -22.93
CA ASP A 335 1.85 -15.33 -23.17
C ASP A 335 2.41 -16.64 -22.58
N VAL A 336 1.82 -17.11 -21.49
CA VAL A 336 2.15 -18.42 -20.90
C VAL A 336 1.81 -19.57 -21.86
N LEU A 337 0.70 -19.46 -22.57
CA LEU A 337 0.23 -20.53 -23.47
C LEU A 337 0.89 -20.46 -24.85
N LYS A 338 1.31 -19.28 -25.33
CA LYS A 338 2.21 -19.16 -26.48
C LYS A 338 3.53 -19.90 -26.25
N GLN A 339 4.08 -19.84 -25.03
CA GLN A 339 5.25 -20.64 -24.67
C GLN A 339 4.95 -22.14 -24.68
N ALA A 340 3.75 -22.57 -24.29
CA ALA A 340 3.35 -23.99 -24.32
C ALA A 340 2.98 -24.51 -25.72
N GLU A 341 2.62 -23.63 -26.67
CA GLU A 341 2.38 -23.97 -28.08
C GLU A 341 3.69 -24.34 -28.80
N ALA A 342 4.81 -23.72 -28.42
CA ALA A 342 6.14 -24.12 -28.90
C ALA A 342 6.47 -25.60 -28.57
N ASP A 343 5.75 -26.21 -27.61
CA ASP A 343 5.84 -27.63 -27.24
C ASP A 343 4.85 -28.53 -28.03
N GLY A 344 4.22 -28.02 -29.10
CA GLY A 344 3.43 -28.82 -30.04
C GLY A 344 1.93 -28.97 -29.73
N LYS A 345 1.33 -28.06 -28.94
CA LYS A 345 -0.11 -28.06 -28.63
C LYS A 345 -0.85 -26.99 -29.44
N ALA A 346 -2.01 -27.33 -30.01
CA ALA A 346 -2.84 -26.37 -30.73
C ALA A 346 -3.36 -25.26 -29.81
N PHE A 347 -3.01 -24.00 -30.11
CA PHE A 347 -3.43 -22.82 -29.36
C PHE A 347 -4.09 -21.80 -30.29
N ASN A 348 -5.25 -21.30 -29.88
CA ASN A 348 -5.96 -20.24 -30.60
C ASN A 348 -6.07 -19.01 -29.71
N ASN A 349 -5.47 -17.90 -30.13
CA ASN A 349 -5.56 -16.63 -29.43
C ASN A 349 -6.64 -15.73 -30.04
N VAL A 350 -7.62 -15.31 -29.24
CA VAL A 350 -8.74 -14.48 -29.69
C VAL A 350 -8.81 -13.22 -28.84
N GLU A 351 -8.33 -12.10 -29.41
CA GLU A 351 -8.17 -10.83 -28.69
C GLU A 351 -9.48 -10.03 -28.55
N GLY A 352 -10.49 -10.31 -29.39
CA GLY A 352 -11.79 -9.64 -29.41
C GLY A 352 -12.92 -10.59 -29.83
N ASN A 353 -14.15 -10.24 -29.44
CA ASN A 353 -15.36 -10.86 -29.96
C ASN A 353 -15.76 -10.24 -31.29
#